data_AF-A0AAJ4REZ1-F1
#
_entry.id   AF-A0AAJ4REZ1-F1
#
_cell.length_a   1.000
_cell.length_b   1.000
_cell.length_c   1.000
_cell.angle_alpha   90.00
_cell.angle_beta   90.00
_cell.angle_gamma   90.00
#
_symmetry.space_group_name_H-M   'P 1'
#
loop_
_entity.id
_entity.type
_entity.pdbx_description
1 polymer ?
#
loop_
_entity_poly.entity_id
_entity_poly.type
_entity_poly.pdbx_seq_one_letter_code
_entity_poly.pdbx_strand_id
1 'polypeptide(L)'
;MRELLNLIRVLISVDVGIVVFCYLEDNQIWLYNTQIAFFATSLIVLGSFIGYSNMVRRQIENGNVGEDILKKYDDQFDLYDEEDEIKEKELEKYKKKKLKWYEALLFSFKGGFNLIRILGYVALIAGFLWLKNVGIFDTMSFLFGVSVVPAVSLVYLFITSRKYKSRQ
;
A
#
# COMPACT_ATOMS: atom_id res chain seq x y z
N MET A 1 -12.09 9.10 -5.14
CA MET A 1 -11.64 10.41 -4.60
C MET A 1 -12.29 10.74 -3.26
N ARG A 2 -13.63 10.77 -3.11
CA ARG A 2 -14.28 11.03 -1.80
C ARG A 2 -13.84 10.05 -0.70
N GLU A 3 -13.80 8.75 -1.00
CA GLU A 3 -13.34 7.73 -0.03
C GLU A 3 -11.89 7.90 0.40
N LEU A 4 -11.00 8.28 -0.53
CA LEU A 4 -9.59 8.55 -0.22
C LEU A 4 -9.47 9.77 0.72
N LEU A 5 -10.22 10.84 0.46
CA LEU A 5 -10.26 12.03 1.33
C LEU A 5 -10.79 11.68 2.73
N ASN A 6 -11.80 10.83 2.82
CA ASN A 6 -12.33 10.35 4.09
C ASN A 6 -11.28 9.52 4.85
N LEU A 7 -10.59 8.61 4.17
CA LEU A 7 -9.50 7.83 4.77
C LEU A 7 -8.39 8.73 5.29
N ILE A 8 -7.94 9.72 4.50
CA ILE A 8 -6.94 10.71 4.92
C ILE A 8 -7.42 11.47 6.16
N ARG A 9 -8.67 11.91 6.20
CA ARG A 9 -9.24 12.60 7.38
C ARG A 9 -9.23 11.71 8.63
N VAL A 10 -9.58 10.43 8.48
CA VAL A 10 -9.54 9.47 9.59
C VAL A 10 -8.10 9.26 10.07
N LEU A 11 -7.13 9.09 9.16
CA LEU A 11 -5.72 8.96 9.52
C LEU A 11 -5.21 10.19 10.27
N ILE A 12 -5.50 11.40 9.79
CA ILE A 12 -5.12 12.65 10.48
C ILE A 12 -5.77 12.73 11.87
N SER A 13 -7.03 12.32 11.99
CA SER A 13 -7.74 12.36 13.28
C SER A 13 -7.10 11.40 14.30
N VAL A 14 -6.70 10.21 13.85
CA VAL A 14 -5.97 9.25 14.69
C VAL A 14 -4.59 9.76 15.05
N ASP A 15 -3.85 10.31 14.09
CA ASP A 15 -2.51 10.86 14.30
C ASP A 15 -2.50 11.98 15.34
N VAL A 16 -3.44 12.93 15.23
CA VAL A 16 -3.61 13.98 16.25
C VAL A 16 -3.87 13.37 17.63
N GLY A 17 -4.67 12.31 17.72
CA GLY A 17 -4.90 11.59 18.97
C GLY A 17 -3.62 10.97 19.54
N ILE A 18 -2.80 10.35 18.69
CA ILE A 18 -1.50 9.78 19.06
C ILE A 18 -0.58 10.89 19.56
N VAL A 19 -0.39 11.97 18.80
CA VAL A 19 0.49 13.11 19.16
C VAL A 19 0.09 13.71 20.50
N VAL A 20 -1.21 13.97 20.71
CA VAL A 20 -1.72 14.50 21.97
C VAL A 20 -1.45 13.53 23.12
N PHE A 21 -1.66 12.23 22.92
CA PHE A 21 -1.35 11.21 23.92
C PHE A 21 0.14 11.19 24.29
N CYS A 22 1.05 11.20 23.31
CA CYS A 22 2.49 11.24 23.61
C CYS A 22 2.89 12.50 24.39
N TYR A 23 2.28 13.63 24.05
CA TYR A 23 2.57 14.91 24.67
C TYR A 23 2.07 14.95 26.13
N LEU A 24 0.91 14.35 26.42
CA LEU A 24 0.38 14.24 27.78
C LEU A 24 1.20 13.30 28.67
N GLU A 25 1.79 12.24 28.10
CA GLU A 25 2.69 11.33 28.81
C GLU A 25 4.15 11.84 28.90
N ASP A 26 4.45 13.00 28.30
CA ASP A 26 5.81 13.54 28.14
C ASP A 26 6.81 12.54 27.51
N ASN A 27 6.31 11.66 26.65
CA ASN A 27 7.10 10.58 26.05
C ASN A 27 7.56 10.94 24.63
N GLN A 28 8.64 11.72 24.57
CA GLN A 28 9.23 12.17 23.30
C GLN A 28 9.78 11.02 22.46
N ILE A 29 10.31 9.96 23.09
CA ILE A 29 10.80 8.77 22.39
C ILE A 29 9.65 8.09 21.65
N TRP A 30 8.53 7.89 22.34
CA TRP A 30 7.34 7.27 21.75
C TRP A 30 6.76 8.15 20.63
N LEU A 31 6.76 9.47 20.80
CA LEU A 31 6.37 10.42 19.76
C LEU A 31 7.22 10.25 18.49
N TYR A 32 8.55 10.34 18.56
CA TYR A 32 9.38 10.25 17.35
C TYR A 32 9.24 8.91 16.62
N ASN A 33 9.24 7.79 17.37
CA ASN A 33 9.15 6.46 16.79
C ASN A 33 7.78 6.23 16.13
N THR A 34 6.70 6.61 16.81
CA THR A 34 5.34 6.47 16.26
C THR A 34 5.13 7.37 15.04
N GLN A 35 5.56 8.62 15.09
CA GLN A 35 5.34 9.60 14.01
C GLN A 35 6.07 9.21 12.72
N ILE A 36 7.34 8.80 12.82
CA ILE A 36 8.12 8.36 11.66
C ILE A 36 7.49 7.11 11.03
N ALA A 37 7.14 6.13 11.86
CA ALA A 37 6.49 4.90 11.41
C ALA A 37 5.11 5.16 10.80
N PHE A 38 4.29 5.99 11.45
CA PHE A 38 2.95 6.35 11.04
C PHE A 38 2.95 7.05 9.68
N PHE A 39 3.83 8.04 9.50
CA PHE A 39 3.91 8.78 8.24
C PHE A 39 4.34 7.88 7.09
N ALA A 40 5.39 7.08 7.28
CA ALA A 40 5.87 6.16 6.25
C ALA A 40 4.81 5.11 5.88
N THR A 41 4.11 4.56 6.88
CA THR A 41 3.06 3.57 6.66
C THR A 41 1.82 4.17 6.01
N SER A 42 1.49 5.43 6.34
CA SER A 42 0.42 6.18 5.69
C SER A 42 0.69 6.36 4.19
N LEU A 43 1.92 6.68 3.79
CA LEU A 43 2.32 6.74 2.39
C LEU A 43 2.15 5.38 1.69
N ILE A 44 2.50 4.28 2.36
CA ILE A 44 2.33 2.92 1.81
C ILE A 44 0.85 2.60 1.57
N VAL A 45 -0.01 2.87 2.55
CA VAL A 45 -1.45 2.57 2.45
C VAL A 45 -2.15 3.48 1.43
N LEU A 46 -1.92 4.78 1.49
CA LEU A 46 -2.49 5.74 0.52
C LEU A 46 -1.97 5.46 -0.88
N GLY A 47 -0.67 5.17 -1.02
CA GLY A 47 -0.05 4.78 -2.28
C GLY A 47 -0.72 3.55 -2.87
N SER A 48 -1.00 2.53 -2.04
CA SER A 48 -1.71 1.32 -2.45
C SER A 48 -3.14 1.61 -2.90
N PHE A 49 -3.89 2.42 -2.14
CA PHE A 49 -5.27 2.77 -2.49
C PHE A 49 -5.35 3.51 -3.84
N ILE A 50 -4.47 4.49 -4.06
CA ILE A 50 -4.39 5.23 -5.32
C ILE A 50 -3.97 4.31 -6.47
N GLY A 51 -2.96 3.46 -6.26
CA GLY A 51 -2.48 2.53 -7.27
C GLY A 51 -3.58 1.57 -7.74
N TYR A 52 -4.31 0.99 -6.78
CA TYR A 52 -5.46 0.15 -7.05
C TYR A 52 -6.58 0.92 -7.76
N SER A 53 -6.96 2.10 -7.26
CA SER A 53 -8.05 2.89 -7.87
C SER A 53 -7.73 3.29 -9.32
N ASN A 54 -6.48 3.65 -9.61
CA ASN A 54 -6.05 4.00 -10.97
C ASN A 54 -6.05 2.77 -11.89
N MET A 55 -5.64 1.61 -11.38
CA MET A 55 -5.69 0.36 -12.13
C MET A 55 -7.12 0.00 -12.50
N VAL A 56 -8.05 0.00 -11.53
CA VAL A 56 -9.47 -0.28 -11.78
C VAL A 56 -10.05 0.67 -12.83
N ARG A 57 -9.76 1.98 -12.73
CA ARG A 57 -10.21 2.98 -13.72
C ARG A 57 -9.71 2.68 -15.13
N ARG A 58 -8.42 2.39 -15.29
CA ARG A 58 -7.83 2.05 -16.59
C ARG A 58 -8.46 0.81 -17.22
N GLN A 59 -8.84 -0.18 -16.41
CA GLN A 59 -9.49 -1.39 -16.94
C GLN A 59 -10.92 -1.13 -17.40
N ILE A 60 -11.67 -0.30 -16.66
CA ILE A 60 -13.00 0.17 -17.10
C ILE A 60 -12.89 0.95 -18.41
N GLU A 61 -11.90 1.85 -18.53
CA GLU A 61 -11.63 2.61 -19.76
C GLU A 61 -11.27 1.70 -20.94
N ASN A 62 -10.58 0.59 -20.68
CA ASN A 62 -10.21 -0.39 -21.71
C ASN A 62 -11.34 -1.39 -22.06
N GLY A 63 -12.52 -1.29 -21.43
CA GLY A 63 -13.67 -2.15 -21.74
C GLY A 63 -13.67 -3.54 -21.10
N ASN A 64 -12.70 -3.85 -20.22
CA ASN A 64 -12.62 -5.13 -19.50
C ASN A 64 -13.55 -5.13 -18.27
N VAL A 65 -14.87 -5.06 -18.50
CA VAL A 65 -15.87 -5.05 -17.43
C VAL A 65 -16.26 -6.48 -17.08
N GLY A 66 -15.86 -6.98 -15.91
CA GLY A 66 -16.25 -8.30 -15.40
C GLY A 66 -15.12 -9.33 -15.25
N GLU A 67 -13.89 -9.03 -15.70
CA GLU A 67 -12.71 -9.84 -15.37
C GLU A 67 -12.33 -9.65 -13.89
N ASP A 68 -12.10 -10.76 -13.17
CA ASP A 68 -11.65 -10.73 -11.79
C ASP A 68 -10.18 -10.29 -11.72
N ILE A 69 -10.00 -9.06 -11.26
CA ILE A 69 -8.76 -8.29 -11.20
C ILE A 69 -7.67 -9.00 -10.38
N LEU A 70 -8.06 -9.78 -9.38
CA LEU A 70 -7.16 -10.54 -8.53
C LEU A 70 -6.64 -11.79 -9.25
N LYS A 71 -7.48 -12.44 -10.06
CA LYS A 71 -7.16 -13.68 -10.76
C LYS A 71 -5.99 -13.50 -11.74
N LYS A 72 -5.95 -12.37 -12.45
CA LYS A 72 -4.85 -12.01 -13.39
C LYS A 72 -3.53 -11.65 -12.69
N TYR A 73 -3.57 -11.33 -11.39
CA TYR A 73 -2.38 -11.02 -10.59
C TYR A 73 -1.85 -12.26 -9.86
N ASP A 74 -2.74 -13.10 -9.35
CA ASP A 74 -2.41 -14.39 -8.76
C ASP A 74 -1.97 -15.39 -9.84
N ASP A 75 -2.51 -15.29 -11.05
CA ASP A 75 -2.14 -16.11 -12.21
C ASP A 75 -1.98 -15.26 -13.48
N GLN A 76 -0.85 -14.56 -13.59
CA GLN A 76 -0.53 -13.72 -14.75
C GLN A 76 -0.45 -14.49 -16.08
N PHE A 77 -0.29 -15.81 -16.02
CA PHE A 77 -0.09 -16.67 -17.19
C PHE A 77 -1.30 -17.55 -17.51
N ASP A 78 -2.28 -17.61 -16.59
CA ASP A 78 -3.49 -18.40 -16.73
C ASP A 78 -3.11 -19.85 -17.05
N LEU A 79 -2.25 -20.40 -16.18
CA LEU A 79 -1.58 -21.70 -16.32
C LEU A 79 -2.51 -22.88 -15.99
N TYR A 80 -3.71 -22.58 -15.51
CA TYR A 80 -4.71 -23.57 -15.09
C TYR A 80 -5.95 -23.61 -16.00
N ASP A 81 -6.02 -22.77 -17.04
CA ASP A 81 -7.06 -22.85 -18.07
C ASP A 81 -6.56 -23.77 -19.22
N GLU A 82 -7.30 -24.85 -19.49
CA GLU A 82 -6.94 -26.02 -20.33
C GLU A 82 -6.70 -25.75 -21.85
N GLU A 83 -6.50 -24.50 -22.28
CA GLU A 83 -6.12 -24.18 -23.67
C GLU A 83 -4.59 -24.16 -23.83
N ASP A 84 -4.00 -25.31 -23.52
CA ASP A 84 -2.58 -25.65 -23.63
C ASP A 84 -2.19 -25.91 -25.09
N GLU A 85 -1.41 -25.00 -25.70
CA GLU A 85 -0.33 -25.32 -26.69
C GLU A 85 0.27 -24.05 -27.32
N ILE A 86 -0.45 -22.91 -27.37
CA ILE A 86 0.03 -21.70 -28.06
C ILE A 86 1.01 -20.86 -27.21
N LYS A 87 0.96 -20.98 -25.87
CA LYS A 87 1.66 -20.08 -24.93
C LYS A 87 3.15 -20.43 -24.67
N GLU A 88 3.60 -21.64 -24.99
CA GLU A 88 4.98 -22.06 -24.65
C GLU A 88 6.05 -21.28 -25.42
N LYS A 89 5.77 -20.89 -26.68
CA LYS A 89 6.67 -20.09 -27.52
C LYS A 89 6.77 -18.61 -27.12
N GLU A 90 5.72 -18.04 -26.55
CA GLU A 90 5.75 -16.65 -26.04
C GLU A 90 6.47 -16.54 -24.70
N LEU A 91 6.37 -17.59 -23.87
CA LEU A 91 7.06 -17.69 -22.58
C LEU A 91 8.59 -17.73 -22.73
N GLU A 92 9.10 -18.46 -23.73
CA GLU A 92 10.54 -18.50 -24.02
C GLU A 92 11.09 -17.14 -24.49
N LYS A 93 10.30 -16.39 -25.29
CA LYS A 93 10.68 -15.07 -25.81
C LYS A 93 10.79 -14.02 -24.70
N TYR A 94 9.97 -14.12 -23.65
CA TYR A 94 10.01 -13.24 -22.48
C TYR A 94 11.12 -13.62 -21.48
N LYS A 95 11.34 -14.91 -21.20
CA LYS A 95 12.43 -15.38 -20.32
C LYS A 95 13.82 -14.94 -20.80
N LYS A 96 14.01 -14.76 -22.11
CA LYS A 96 15.30 -14.38 -22.70
C LYS A 96 15.66 -12.89 -22.54
N LYS A 97 14.71 -12.03 -22.16
CA LYS A 97 14.97 -10.60 -21.93
C LYS A 97 15.21 -10.39 -20.44
N LYS A 98 16.47 -10.54 -20.00
CA LYS A 98 16.93 -10.06 -18.69
C LYS A 98 16.67 -8.55 -18.60
N LEU A 99 15.48 -8.17 -18.16
CA LEU A 99 15.12 -6.79 -17.86
C LEU A 99 16.09 -6.30 -16.78
N LYS A 100 16.78 -5.20 -17.06
CA LYS A 100 17.66 -4.57 -16.07
C LYS A 100 16.81 -4.15 -14.87
N TRP A 101 17.39 -4.13 -13.68
CA TRP A 101 16.65 -3.87 -12.43
C TRP A 101 15.80 -2.58 -12.48
N TYR A 102 16.25 -1.54 -13.19
CA TYR A 102 15.50 -0.30 -13.39
C TYR A 102 14.36 -0.43 -14.42
N GLU A 103 14.50 -1.28 -15.44
CA GLU A 103 13.45 -1.54 -16.44
C GLU A 103 12.36 -2.43 -15.84
N ALA A 104 12.74 -3.40 -15.00
CA ALA A 104 11.79 -4.16 -14.19
C ALA A 104 11.02 -3.24 -13.23
N LEU A 105 11.71 -2.29 -12.57
CA LEU A 105 11.09 -1.27 -11.73
C LEU A 105 10.08 -0.42 -12.53
N LEU A 106 10.47 0.09 -13.71
CA LEU A 106 9.62 0.89 -14.63
C LEU A 106 8.46 0.10 -15.24
N PHE A 107 8.66 -1.18 -15.54
CA PHE A 107 7.60 -2.05 -16.03
C PHE A 107 6.59 -2.38 -14.91
N SER A 108 7.06 -2.62 -13.68
CA SER A 108 6.21 -2.72 -12.49
C SER A 108 5.43 -1.44 -12.20
N PHE A 109 6.00 -0.25 -12.45
CA PHE A 109 5.30 1.03 -12.36
C PHE A 109 4.12 1.14 -13.34
N LYS A 110 4.15 0.44 -14.48
CA LYS A 110 3.09 0.50 -15.50
C LYS A 110 1.82 -0.26 -15.09
N GLY A 111 1.92 -1.22 -14.15
CA GLY A 111 0.87 -2.18 -13.79
C GLY A 111 0.03 -1.88 -12.55
N GLY A 112 0.30 -0.79 -11.80
CA GLY A 112 -0.47 -0.46 -10.57
C GLY A 112 0.39 -0.19 -9.33
N PHE A 113 1.72 -0.25 -9.44
CA PHE A 113 2.62 0.25 -8.42
C PHE A 113 2.66 1.78 -8.43
N ASN A 114 2.19 2.39 -7.36
CA ASN A 114 2.28 3.83 -7.15
C ASN A 114 3.67 4.21 -6.61
N LEU A 115 4.32 5.21 -7.22
CA LEU A 115 5.56 5.85 -6.72
C LEU A 115 5.47 6.22 -5.24
N ILE A 116 4.30 6.66 -4.80
CA ILE A 116 4.03 7.01 -3.39
C ILE A 116 4.28 5.81 -2.46
N ARG A 117 3.92 4.60 -2.87
CA ARG A 117 4.12 3.39 -2.05
C ARG A 117 5.61 3.07 -1.89
N ILE A 118 6.37 3.17 -2.97
CA ILE A 118 7.83 2.92 -2.94
C ILE A 118 8.51 3.97 -2.08
N LEU A 119 8.12 5.24 -2.25
CA LEU A 119 8.59 6.32 -1.38
C LEU A 119 8.28 6.04 0.09
N GLY A 120 7.10 5.50 0.40
CA GLY A 120 6.72 5.09 1.74
C GLY A 120 7.64 4.00 2.32
N TYR A 121 7.96 2.95 1.55
CA TYR A 121 8.90 1.91 2.00
C TYR A 121 10.32 2.46 2.22
N VAL A 122 10.79 3.31 1.30
CA VAL A 122 12.10 3.98 1.44
C VAL A 122 12.12 4.86 2.68
N ALA A 123 11.06 5.65 2.91
CA ALA A 123 10.91 6.48 4.10
C ALA A 123 10.87 5.65 5.39
N LEU A 124 10.20 4.48 5.38
CA LEU A 124 10.14 3.58 6.53
C LEU A 124 11.55 3.06 6.90
N ILE A 125 12.31 2.59 5.91
CA ILE A 125 13.67 2.07 6.11
C ILE A 125 14.59 3.21 6.56
N ALA A 126 14.54 4.36 5.90
CA ALA A 126 15.36 5.52 6.24
C ALA A 126 15.05 6.03 7.65
N GLY A 127 13.77 6.12 8.01
CA GLY A 127 13.31 6.52 9.33
C GLY A 127 13.75 5.56 10.43
N PHE A 128 13.63 4.25 10.19
CA PHE A 128 14.16 3.22 11.10
C PHE A 128 15.68 3.36 11.31
N LEU A 129 16.44 3.50 10.23
CA LEU A 129 17.89 3.66 10.31
C LEU A 129 18.28 4.94 11.05
N TRP A 130 17.56 6.05 10.81
CA TRP A 130 17.80 7.31 11.48
C TRP A 130 17.54 7.22 12.99
N LEU A 131 16.40 6.67 13.41
CA LEU A 131 16.06 6.42 14.81
C LEU A 131 17.11 5.54 15.50
N LYS A 132 17.54 4.48 14.81
CA LYS A 132 18.57 3.57 15.31
C LYS A 132 19.92 4.28 15.46
N ASN A 133 20.31 5.09 14.49
CA ASN A 133 21.59 5.79 14.49
C ASN A 133 21.68 6.87 15.58
N VAL A 134 20.56 7.53 15.89
CA VAL A 134 20.48 8.53 16.97
C VAL A 134 20.35 7.87 18.36
N GLY A 135 20.08 6.56 18.42
CA GLY A 135 19.98 5.81 19.67
C GLY A 135 18.66 6.00 20.42
N ILE A 136 17.65 6.60 19.77
CA ILE A 136 16.30 6.83 20.33
C ILE A 136 15.27 5.82 19.81
N PHE A 137 15.72 4.77 19.11
CA PHE A 137 14.83 3.75 18.59
C PHE A 137 14.20 2.94 19.72
N ASP A 138 12.87 2.93 19.75
CA ASP A 138 12.08 2.07 20.62
C ASP A 138 11.19 1.15 19.78
N THR A 139 11.38 -0.16 19.96
CA THR A 139 10.73 -1.19 19.16
C THR A 139 9.21 -1.15 19.30
N MET A 140 8.70 -0.98 20.52
CA MET A 140 7.26 -1.06 20.79
C MET A 140 6.54 0.15 20.18
N SER A 141 7.10 1.34 20.38
CA SER A 141 6.62 2.60 19.81
C SER A 141 6.60 2.56 18.28
N PHE A 142 7.69 2.07 17.68
CA PHE A 142 7.81 2.02 16.22
C PHE A 142 6.82 1.02 15.61
N LEU A 143 6.72 -0.19 16.17
CA LEU A 143 5.76 -1.20 15.71
C LEU A 143 4.30 -0.76 15.91
N PHE A 144 4.01 -0.01 16.98
CA PHE A 144 2.70 0.60 17.16
C PHE A 144 2.37 1.55 16.00
N GLY A 145 3.29 2.46 15.66
CA GLY A 145 3.11 3.37 14.52
C GLY A 145 2.94 2.65 13.18
N VAL A 146 3.65 1.54 12.96
CA VAL A 146 3.49 0.71 11.75
C VAL A 146 2.13 0.00 11.71
N SER A 147 1.67 -0.53 12.84
CA SER A 147 0.47 -1.37 12.89
C SER A 147 -0.84 -0.58 12.93
N VAL A 148 -0.83 0.61 13.53
CA VAL A 148 -2.05 1.40 13.72
C VAL A 148 -2.64 1.86 12.39
N VAL A 149 -1.81 2.21 11.41
CA VAL A 149 -2.28 2.74 10.12
C VAL A 149 -3.05 1.68 9.30
N PRO A 150 -2.52 0.46 9.06
CA PRO A 150 -3.28 -0.61 8.43
C PRO A 150 -4.51 -1.02 9.22
N ALA A 151 -4.42 -1.09 10.54
CA ALA A 151 -5.55 -1.47 11.40
C ALA A 151 -6.71 -0.47 11.27
N VAL A 152 -6.43 0.84 11.39
CA VAL A 152 -7.42 1.90 11.21
C VAL A 152 -8.02 1.88 9.81
N SER A 153 -7.19 1.65 8.79
CA SER A 153 -7.64 1.56 7.41
C SER A 153 -8.59 0.37 7.20
N LEU A 154 -8.29 -0.77 7.80
CA LEU A 154 -9.14 -1.96 7.75
C LEU A 154 -10.47 -1.71 8.48
N VAL A 155 -10.44 -1.12 9.68
CA VAL A 155 -11.65 -0.75 10.42
C VAL A 155 -12.51 0.22 9.62
N TYR A 156 -11.90 1.25 9.00
CA TYR A 156 -12.62 2.18 8.12
C TYR A 156 -13.31 1.47 6.96
N LEU A 157 -12.60 0.54 6.29
CA LEU A 157 -13.16 -0.25 5.21
C LEU A 157 -14.31 -1.15 5.67
N PHE A 158 -14.17 -1.77 6.85
CA PHE A 158 -15.21 -2.63 7.43
C PHE A 158 -16.49 -1.85 7.78
N ILE A 159 -16.35 -0.64 8.33
CA ILE A 159 -17.49 0.23 8.61
C ILE A 159 -18.16 0.70 7.32
N THR A 160 -17.35 1.07 6.31
CA THR A 160 -17.84 1.56 5.02
C THR A 160 -18.56 0.46 4.24
N SER A 161 -18.06 -0.77 4.25
CA SER A 161 -18.68 -1.91 3.56
C SER A 161 -20.03 -2.27 4.16
N ARG A 162 -20.18 -2.23 5.49
CA ARG A 162 -21.48 -2.43 6.15
C ARG A 162 -22.51 -1.38 5.76
N LYS A 163 -22.10 -0.11 5.69
CA LYS A 163 -22.99 1.00 5.31
C LYS A 163 -23.48 0.89 3.87
N TYR A 164 -22.70 0.28 2.99
CA TYR A 164 -23.09 0.00 1.62
C TYR A 164 -24.10 -1.16 1.54
N LYS A 165 -23.86 -2.24 2.29
CA LYS A 165 -24.76 -3.41 2.34
C LYS A 165 -26.12 -3.11 2.96
N SER A 166 -26.23 -2.13 3.86
CA SER A 166 -27.50 -1.70 4.46
C SER A 166 -28.32 -0.73 3.60
N ARG A 167 -27.79 -0.30 2.44
CA ARG A 167 -28.44 0.64 1.51
C ARG A 167 -28.94 -0.02 0.22
N GLN A 168 -28.63 -1.30 0.02
CA GLN A 168 -29.25 -2.18 -0.98
C GLN A 168 -30.37 -2.97 -0.30
#